data_AF-A0A7K7AF66-F1
#
_entry.id   AF-A0A7K7AF66-F1
#
_cell.length_a   1.000
_cell.length_b   1.000
_cell.length_c   1.000
_cell.angle_alpha   90.00
_cell.angle_beta   90.00
_cell.angle_gamma   90.00
#
_symmetry.space_group_name_H-M   'P 1'
#
loop_
_entity.id
_entity.type
_entity.pdbx_description
1 polymer ?
#
loop_
_entity_poly.entity_id
_entity_poly.type
_entity_poly.pdbx_seq_one_letter_code
_entity_poly.pdbx_strand_id
1 'polypeptide(L)'
;VLTGQFSSLIESCVIVDCRYPYEYEGGHIKGAVNLPLEQDVEEFLLKKPIVPFDAAKRVIVIFHCEFSSERGPRMCRFVREKDRACNEYPRLHYPELYVLKGGYREFFPQYQAHCEPQDYRPMHHADFKEDLRRFRLKSR
;
A
#
# COMPACT_ATOMS: atom_id res chain seq x y z
N VAL A 1 -2.76 15.00 -0.71
CA VAL A 1 -1.77 14.37 0.20
C VAL A 1 -0.37 14.44 -0.38
N LEU A 2 -0.14 13.89 -1.58
CA LEU A 2 1.19 13.83 -2.22
C LEU A 2 1.84 15.19 -2.53
N THR A 3 1.05 16.26 -2.64
CA THR A 3 1.50 17.64 -2.89
C THR A 3 1.80 18.44 -1.62
N GLY A 4 1.79 17.82 -0.44
CA GLY A 4 2.09 18.48 0.84
C GLY A 4 0.97 19.38 1.41
N GLN A 5 -0.16 19.50 0.70
CA GLN A 5 -1.31 20.33 1.11
C GLN A 5 -1.89 20.01 2.50
N PHE A 6 -1.61 18.82 3.05
CA PHE A 6 -2.15 18.38 4.35
C PHE A 6 -1.08 18.23 5.44
N SER A 7 0.13 18.78 5.23
CA SER A 7 1.28 18.67 6.15
C SER A 7 1.04 19.23 7.55
N SER A 8 0.04 20.12 7.70
CA SER A 8 -0.41 20.63 8.99
C SER A 8 -1.24 19.61 9.79
N LEU A 9 -1.87 18.64 9.14
CA LEU A 9 -2.80 17.67 9.74
C LEU A 9 -2.32 16.21 9.68
N ILE A 10 -1.48 15.89 8.71
CA ILE A 10 -0.93 14.55 8.46
C ILE A 10 0.58 14.66 8.57
N GLU A 11 1.16 13.96 9.52
CA GLU A 11 2.62 13.89 9.68
C GLU A 11 3.22 12.82 8.75
N SER A 12 2.56 11.67 8.65
CA SER A 12 3.03 10.55 7.84
C SER A 12 1.90 9.96 7.00
N CYS A 13 2.24 9.63 5.75
CA CYS A 13 1.37 8.95 4.81
C CYS A 13 2.13 7.77 4.23
N VAL A 14 1.71 6.55 4.55
CA VAL A 14 2.29 5.32 4.01
C VAL A 14 1.46 4.86 2.83
N ILE A 15 2.07 4.77 1.65
CA ILE A 15 1.42 4.22 0.46
C ILE A 15 1.89 2.78 0.32
N VAL A 16 0.97 1.83 0.50
CA VAL A 16 1.25 0.41 0.39
C VAL A 16 0.84 -0.09 -1.00
N ASP A 17 1.83 -0.45 -1.80
CA ASP A 17 1.60 -1.11 -3.08
C ASP A 17 1.55 -2.63 -2.86
N CYS A 18 0.35 -3.20 -2.95
CA CYS A 18 0.09 -4.62 -2.76
C CYS A 18 0.29 -5.46 -4.03
N ARG A 19 0.87 -4.89 -5.10
CA ARG A 19 1.20 -5.64 -6.32
C ARG A 19 2.44 -6.49 -6.13
N TYR A 20 2.68 -7.45 -7.02
CA TYR A 20 3.90 -8.24 -6.98
C TYR A 20 5.13 -7.39 -7.33
N PRO A 21 6.33 -7.78 -6.87
CA PRO A 21 7.54 -6.97 -7.06
C PRO A 21 7.83 -6.60 -8.51
N TYR A 22 7.61 -7.53 -9.45
CA TYR A 22 7.83 -7.20 -10.86
C TYR A 22 6.89 -6.11 -11.38
N GLU A 23 5.64 -6.02 -10.90
CA GLU A 23 4.71 -4.94 -11.27
C GLU A 23 5.18 -3.60 -10.67
N TYR A 24 5.65 -3.63 -9.42
CA TYR A 24 6.16 -2.46 -8.70
C TYR A 24 7.44 -1.90 -9.32
N GLU A 25 8.40 -2.77 -9.64
CA GLU A 25 9.66 -2.41 -10.32
C GLU A 25 9.41 -1.85 -11.72
N GLY A 26 8.34 -2.28 -12.38
CA GLY A 26 7.89 -1.75 -13.66
C GLY A 26 7.15 -0.42 -13.58
N GLY A 27 7.11 0.22 -12.42
CA GLY A 27 6.49 1.52 -12.18
C GLY A 27 5.57 1.50 -10.97
N HIS A 28 5.82 2.38 -10.01
CA HIS A 28 5.02 2.56 -8.79
C HIS A 28 4.86 4.05 -8.45
N ILE A 29 4.05 4.35 -7.43
CA ILE A 29 3.88 5.72 -6.92
C ILE A 29 5.13 6.08 -6.11
N LYS A 30 5.71 7.26 -6.34
CA LYS A 30 6.91 7.73 -5.62
C LYS A 30 6.74 7.62 -4.10
N GLY A 31 7.72 7.00 -3.44
CA GLY A 31 7.70 6.78 -1.99
C GLY A 31 6.72 5.72 -1.50
N ALA A 32 6.06 4.97 -2.39
CA ALA A 32 5.30 3.78 -1.99
C ALA A 32 6.24 2.69 -1.48
N VAL A 33 5.73 1.83 -0.60
CA VAL A 33 6.41 0.63 -0.12
C VAL A 33 5.73 -0.60 -0.70
N ASN A 34 6.51 -1.51 -1.30
CA ASN A 34 5.96 -2.73 -1.86
C ASN A 34 5.83 -3.81 -0.80
N LEU A 35 4.59 -4.15 -0.43
CA LEU A 35 4.29 -5.17 0.57
C LEU A 35 3.23 -6.15 0.02
N PRO A 36 3.64 -7.11 -0.83
CA PRO A 36 2.71 -8.02 -1.51
C PRO A 36 2.14 -9.13 -0.62
N LEU A 37 2.82 -9.48 0.48
CA LEU A 37 2.45 -10.58 1.36
C LEU A 37 1.96 -10.06 2.72
N GLU A 38 1.01 -10.78 3.31
CA GLU A 38 0.41 -10.43 4.62
C GLU A 38 1.46 -10.35 5.73
N GLN A 39 2.43 -11.27 5.73
CA GLN A 39 3.56 -11.28 6.67
C GLN A 39 4.43 -10.02 6.58
N ASP A 40 4.67 -9.51 5.37
CA ASP A 40 5.53 -8.35 5.13
C ASP A 40 4.85 -7.08 5.66
N VAL A 41 3.53 -6.99 5.45
CA VAL A 41 2.69 -5.92 5.98
C VAL A 41 2.60 -5.97 7.50
N GLU A 42 2.44 -7.15 8.10
CA GLU A 42 2.38 -7.31 9.56
C GLU A 42 3.71 -6.90 10.22
N GLU A 43 4.84 -7.35 9.66
CA GLU A 43 6.17 -6.97 10.14
C GLU A 43 6.40 -5.45 10.01
N PHE A 44 6.02 -4.85 8.88
CA PHE A 44 6.27 -3.42 8.61
C PHE A 44 5.36 -2.48 9.40
N LEU A 45 4.04 -2.76 9.45
CA LEU A 45 3.06 -1.86 10.06
C LEU A 45 2.76 -2.20 11.52
N LEU A 46 2.71 -3.47 11.92
CA LEU A 46 2.09 -3.86 13.20
C LEU A 46 3.10 -4.26 14.27
N LYS A 47 4.23 -4.86 13.89
CA LYS A 47 5.27 -5.23 14.86
C LYS A 47 5.98 -4.02 15.47
N LYS A 48 6.14 -2.95 14.67
CA LYS A 48 6.64 -1.64 15.12
C LYS A 48 5.73 -0.54 14.55
N PRO A 49 4.60 -0.25 15.22
CA PRO A 49 3.65 0.75 14.75
C PRO A 49 4.31 2.10 14.52
N ILE A 50 3.94 2.76 13.42
CA ILE A 50 4.36 4.11 13.11
C ILE A 50 3.50 5.06 13.95
N VAL A 51 4.14 5.73 14.90
CA VAL A 51 3.49 6.69 15.81
C VAL A 51 3.87 8.10 15.39
N PRO A 52 2.93 9.05 15.28
CA PRO A 52 3.27 10.43 14.98
C PRO A 52 4.07 11.03 16.15
N PHE A 53 5.05 11.87 15.83
CA PHE A 53 5.80 12.63 16.82
C PHE A 53 4.92 13.69 17.48
N ASP A 54 4.12 14.39 16.68
CA ASP A 54 3.10 15.32 17.17
C ASP A 54 1.76 14.59 17.33
N ALA A 55 1.30 14.45 18.58
CA ALA A 55 0.03 13.79 18.89
C ALA A 55 -1.21 14.50 18.30
N ALA A 56 -1.09 15.77 17.87
CA ALA A 56 -2.15 16.46 17.14
C ALA A 56 -2.22 16.08 15.66
N LYS A 57 -1.19 15.42 15.13
CA LYS A 57 -1.10 14.99 13.74
C LYS A 57 -1.39 13.51 13.58
N ARG A 58 -1.72 13.14 12.35
CA ARG A 58 -2.19 11.80 12.01
C ARG A 58 -1.18 11.04 11.16
N VAL A 59 -1.21 9.72 11.31
CA VAL A 59 -0.60 8.77 10.38
C VAL A 59 -1.73 8.14 9.58
N ILE A 60 -1.63 8.18 8.25
CA ILE A 60 -2.59 7.54 7.36
C ILE A 60 -1.90 6.46 6.53
N VAL A 61 -2.63 5.41 6.19
CA VAL A 61 -2.15 4.34 5.31
C VAL A 61 -3.09 4.20 4.13
N ILE A 62 -2.53 4.23 2.92
CA ILE A 62 -3.25 4.12 1.66
C ILE A 62 -2.82 2.83 0.97
N PHE A 63 -3.75 1.90 0.80
CA PHE A 63 -3.52 0.67 0.06
C PHE A 63 -3.93 0.81 -1.39
N HIS A 64 -3.17 0.20 -2.30
CA HIS A 64 -3.60 0.03 -3.67
C HIS A 64 -3.05 -1.26 -4.27
N CYS A 65 -3.59 -1.65 -5.42
CA CYS A 65 -2.91 -2.61 -6.28
C CYS A 65 -2.98 -2.12 -7.75
N GLU A 66 -3.07 -3.04 -8.72
CA GLU A 66 -3.22 -2.66 -10.12
C GLU A 66 -4.55 -1.95 -10.39
N PHE A 67 -5.66 -2.56 -9.95
CA PHE A 67 -7.03 -2.03 -10.10
C PHE A 67 -7.67 -1.63 -8.76
N SER A 68 -7.01 -1.95 -7.64
CA SER A 68 -7.54 -1.81 -6.27
C SER A 68 -8.88 -2.50 -6.01
N SER A 69 -9.18 -3.60 -6.72
CA SER A 69 -10.42 -4.36 -6.54
C SER A 69 -10.27 -5.54 -5.56
N GLU A 70 -9.12 -6.20 -5.56
CA GLU A 70 -8.90 -7.45 -4.80
C GLU A 70 -7.75 -7.31 -3.79
N ARG A 71 -6.50 -7.28 -4.28
CA ARG A 71 -5.28 -7.31 -3.45
C ARG A 71 -5.23 -6.16 -2.43
N GLY A 72 -5.45 -4.91 -2.89
CA GLY A 72 -5.44 -3.72 -2.02
C GLY A 72 -6.52 -3.76 -0.92
N PRO A 73 -7.82 -3.93 -1.27
CA PRO A 73 -8.88 -4.07 -0.28
C PRO A 73 -8.68 -5.24 0.69
N ARG A 74 -8.22 -6.40 0.22
CA ARG A 74 -7.91 -7.55 1.08
C ARG A 74 -6.83 -7.20 2.11
N MET A 75 -5.73 -6.60 1.68
CA MET A 75 -4.64 -6.20 2.57
C MET A 75 -5.09 -5.15 3.60
N CYS A 76 -5.90 -4.17 3.16
CA CYS A 76 -6.48 -3.17 4.06
C CYS A 76 -7.35 -3.81 5.16
N ARG A 77 -8.15 -4.84 4.83
CA ARG A 77 -8.97 -5.57 5.80
C ARG A 77 -8.10 -6.40 6.75
N PHE A 78 -7.11 -7.11 6.21
CA PHE A 78 -6.16 -7.90 7.00
C PHE A 78 -5.46 -7.04 8.07
N VAL A 79 -4.93 -5.87 7.67
CA VAL A 79 -4.28 -4.94 8.62
C VAL A 79 -5.24 -4.49 9.70
N ARG A 80 -6.47 -4.13 9.35
CA ARG A 80 -7.46 -3.70 10.34
C ARG A 80 -7.83 -4.81 11.31
N GLU A 81 -7.96 -6.05 10.83
CA GLU A 81 -8.26 -7.22 11.67
C GLU A 81 -7.14 -7.47 12.68
N LYS A 82 -5.89 -7.46 12.23
CA LYS A 82 -4.72 -7.66 13.08
C LYS A 82 -4.52 -6.50 14.07
N ASP A 83 -4.66 -5.25 13.61
CA ASP A 83 -4.58 -4.07 14.48
C ASP A 83 -5.64 -4.11 15.59
N ARG A 84 -6.86 -4.59 15.28
CA ARG A 84 -7.90 -4.85 16.30
C ARG A 84 -7.55 -5.98 17.24
N ALA A 85 -6.98 -7.08 16.74
CA ALA A 85 -6.60 -8.22 17.59
C ALA A 85 -5.49 -7.86 18.59
N CYS A 86 -4.62 -6.91 18.23
CA CYS A 86 -3.52 -6.44 19.07
C CYS A 86 -3.90 -5.30 20.03
N ASN A 87 -5.12 -4.74 19.94
CA ASN A 87 -5.52 -3.57 20.72
C ASN A 87 -6.83 -3.76 21.49
N GLU A 88 -6.94 -3.10 22.64
CA GLU A 88 -8.19 -3.04 23.38
C GLU A 88 -9.16 -2.05 22.72
N TYR A 89 -10.39 -2.49 22.47
CA TYR A 89 -11.42 -1.64 21.87
C TYR A 89 -11.65 -0.36 22.70
N PRO A 90 -11.74 0.84 22.08
CA PRO A 90 -11.78 1.12 20.63
C PRO A 90 -10.42 1.48 20.01
N ARG A 91 -9.29 1.27 20.69
CA ARG A 91 -7.96 1.70 20.25
C ARG A 91 -7.49 0.97 18.97
N LEU A 92 -6.68 1.67 18.17
CA LEU A 92 -6.03 1.20 16.94
C LEU A 92 -4.69 1.93 16.80
N HIS A 93 -3.71 1.28 16.18
CA HIS A 93 -2.53 1.97 15.67
C HIS A 93 -2.86 2.78 14.42
N TYR A 94 -3.70 2.24 13.52
CA TYR A 94 -4.05 2.88 12.26
C TYR A 94 -5.58 3.07 12.13
N PRO A 95 -6.14 4.12 12.77
CA PRO A 95 -7.56 4.43 12.68
C PRO A 95 -7.98 4.85 11.26
N GLU A 96 -7.08 5.50 10.51
CA GLU A 96 -7.34 6.01 9.16
C GLU A 96 -6.65 5.16 8.08
N LEU A 97 -7.45 4.27 7.46
CA LEU A 97 -7.03 3.43 6.33
C LEU A 97 -7.86 3.78 5.10
N TYR A 98 -7.21 3.88 3.95
CA TYR A 98 -7.86 4.18 2.68
C TYR A 98 -7.45 3.18 1.59
N VAL A 99 -8.30 3.04 0.58
CA VAL A 99 -7.97 2.32 -0.66
C VAL A 99 -8.01 3.31 -1.83
N LEU A 100 -6.93 3.38 -2.60
CA LEU A 100 -6.87 4.22 -3.79
C LEU A 100 -7.75 3.61 -4.89
N LYS A 101 -8.90 4.25 -5.15
CA LYS A 101 -9.82 3.85 -6.21
C LYS A 101 -9.10 3.81 -7.58
N GLY A 102 -9.37 2.77 -8.37
CA GLY A 102 -8.79 2.60 -9.70
C GLY A 102 -7.36 2.04 -9.72
N GLY A 103 -6.70 2.00 -8.55
CA GLY A 103 -5.35 1.48 -8.41
C GLY A 103 -4.31 2.22 -9.25
N TYR A 104 -3.17 1.56 -9.44
CA TYR A 104 -2.07 2.14 -10.22
C TYR A 104 -2.45 2.33 -11.70
N ARG A 105 -3.32 1.48 -12.25
CA ARG A 105 -3.78 1.57 -13.64
C ARG A 105 -4.46 2.91 -13.95
N GLU A 106 -5.29 3.42 -13.05
CA GLU A 106 -5.95 4.72 -13.25
C GLU A 106 -5.07 5.89 -12.79
N PHE A 107 -4.22 5.67 -11.78
CA PHE A 107 -3.33 6.69 -11.25
C PHE A 107 -2.22 7.09 -12.23
N PHE A 108 -1.52 6.10 -12.80
CA PHE A 108 -0.37 6.32 -13.69
C PHE A 108 -0.66 7.29 -14.85
N PRO A 109 -1.67 7.08 -15.71
CA PRO A 109 -1.89 7.94 -16.87
C PRO A 109 -2.23 9.40 -16.49
N GLN A 110 -2.80 9.63 -15.30
CA GLN A 110 -3.18 10.96 -14.81
C GLN A 110 -2.03 11.68 -14.09
N TYR A 111 -1.14 10.94 -13.42
CA TYR A 111 -0.15 11.50 -12.50
C TYR A 111 1.26 10.92 -12.72
N GLN A 112 1.68 10.73 -13.97
CA GLN A 112 2.98 10.12 -14.33
C GLN A 112 4.19 10.76 -13.63
N ALA A 113 4.17 12.08 -13.40
CA ALA A 113 5.23 12.80 -12.69
C ALA A 113 5.42 12.32 -11.22
N HIS A 114 4.39 11.70 -10.64
CA HIS A 114 4.39 11.10 -9.30
C HIS A 114 4.71 9.60 -9.32
N CYS A 115 5.23 9.07 -10.44
CA CYS A 115 5.60 7.67 -10.58
C CYS A 115 7.09 7.48 -10.82
N GLU A 116 7.63 6.34 -10.38
CA GLU A 116 9.01 5.92 -10.64
C GLU A 116 9.12 4.39 -10.79
N PRO A 117 9.76 3.86 -11.85
CA PRO A 117 9.93 4.53 -13.14
C PRO A 117 8.59 5.06 -13.70
N GLN A 118 8.63 5.99 -14.66
CA GLN A 118 7.42 6.50 -15.33
C GLN A 118 6.91 5.50 -16.38
N ASP A 119 6.58 4.30 -15.92
CA ASP A 119 6.09 3.20 -16.74
C ASP A 119 4.97 2.47 -15.99
N TYR A 120 4.28 1.57 -16.67
CA TYR A 120 3.26 0.72 -16.08
C TYR A 120 3.40 -0.72 -16.57
N ARG A 121 3.79 -1.60 -15.65
CA ARG A 121 3.81 -3.04 -15.88
C ARG A 121 2.56 -3.73 -15.30
N PRO A 122 1.68 -4.30 -16.14
CA PRO A 122 0.51 -5.04 -15.67
C PRO A 122 0.89 -6.39 -15.04
N MET A 123 -0.02 -6.93 -14.22
CA MET A 123 0.16 -8.24 -13.58
C MET A 123 0.36 -9.36 -14.61
N HIS A 124 -0.35 -9.29 -15.74
CA HIS A 124 -0.27 -10.28 -16.83
C HIS A 124 0.70 -9.86 -17.95
N HIS A 125 1.88 -9.35 -17.60
CA HIS A 125 2.93 -9.06 -18.57
C HIS A 125 3.52 -10.34 -19.18
N ALA A 126 3.78 -10.34 -20.50
CA ALA A 126 4.21 -11.53 -21.23
C ALA A 126 5.51 -12.13 -20.69
N ASP A 127 6.46 -11.26 -20.33
CA ASP A 127 7.80 -11.65 -19.88
C ASP A 127 7.85 -12.12 -18.42
N PHE A 128 6.81 -11.88 -17.62
CA PHE A 128 6.80 -12.14 -16.17
C PHE A 128 5.83 -13.27 -15.77
N LYS A 129 5.49 -14.15 -16.72
CA LYS A 129 4.60 -15.30 -16.46
C LYS A 129 5.16 -16.25 -15.39
N GLU A 130 6.49 -16.44 -15.36
CA GLU A 130 7.14 -17.28 -14.35
C GLU A 130 7.13 -16.63 -12.97
N ASP A 131 7.42 -15.33 -12.89
CA ASP A 131 7.39 -14.59 -11.63
C ASP A 131 5.98 -14.58 -11.03
N LEU A 132 4.96 -14.36 -11.86
CA LEU A 132 3.56 -14.47 -11.45
C LEU A 132 3.25 -15.85 -10.85
N ARG A 133 3.72 -16.94 -11.47
CA ARG A 133 3.54 -18.30 -10.94
C ARG A 133 4.25 -18.49 -9.60
N ARG A 134 5.51 -18.04 -9.50
CA ARG A 134 6.32 -18.14 -8.27
C ARG A 134 5.67 -17.38 -7.11
N PHE A 135 5.18 -16.16 -7.33
CA PHE A 135 4.55 -15.37 -6.28
C PHE A 135 3.20 -15.92 -5.83
N ARG A 136 2.39 -16.45 -6.75
CA ARG A 136 1.13 -17.13 -6.38
C ARG A 136 1.32 -18.33 -5.46
N LEU A 137 2.44 -19.03 -5.57
CA LEU A 137 2.80 -20.14 -4.68
C LEU A 137 3.21 -19.68 -3.29
N LYS A 138 3.75 -18.46 -3.16
CA LYS A 138 4.15 -17.85 -1.87
C LYS A 138 3.01 -17.15 -1.15
N SER A 139 1.98 -16.71 -1.86
CA SER A 139 0.81 -16.02 -1.30
C SER A 139 -0.31 -16.99 -0.85
N ARG A 140 -0.04 -18.29 -0.88
CA ARG A 140 -0.95 -19.37 -0.44
C ARG A 140 -0.59 -19.77 0.98
#